data_AF-A0A3M1M9K6-F1
#
_entry.id   AF-A0A3M1M9K6-F1
#
_cell.length_a   1.000
_cell.length_b   1.000
_cell.length_c   1.000
_cell.angle_alpha   90.00
_cell.angle_beta   90.00
_cell.angle_gamma   90.00
#
_symmetry.space_group_name_H-M   'P 1'
#
loop_
_entity.id
_entity.type
_entity.pdbx_description
1 polymer ?
#
loop_
_entity_poly.entity_id
_entity_poly.type
_entity_poly.pdbx_seq_one_letter_code
_entity_poly.pdbx_strand_id
1 'polypeptide(L)'
;VNEWIDWYAVNVLIGNFEMIEKNYYLYHDLSTDRWTILPWDVDITFGLNVWGTGVGGALDSEISWDNPIDSGTWESAKYDGKWNALIDRMMAVPGFRAFYCRRLRELMDTLFSPDHLFPRIDAAFAYIRPWAEADPTPGWRNEGRPPQITGTAHTPAWPTAHDRVTVTTFVRDDGPALTVTLWYRAYVYGETPPDYQLVLMADDGAHGDGAANDGRFGAVIPFVPQQEGYWVEYFVEAEDAAGMVSRDRPGWPQGNYRYITGWQRLPLFINEVMALNTRTLEDEAGEHDDWVEVYNAGAVTVTLAGFYLTDDLTEPTKWGFPAGTVLPPGGYPLVWCDNDGGQGPLHAAFKLNRDGEAVGLFGDTAQGPVPLD
;
A
#
# COMPACT_ATOMS: atom_id res chain seq x y z
N VAL A 1 40.80 4.40 21.84
CA VAL A 1 40.83 3.69 20.53
C VAL A 1 39.93 2.46 20.56
N ASN A 2 40.18 1.43 21.39
CA ASN A 2 39.31 0.24 21.42
C ASN A 2 37.84 0.58 21.72
N GLU A 3 37.56 1.37 22.76
CA GLU A 3 36.20 1.82 23.08
C GLU A 3 35.54 2.63 21.94
N TRP A 4 36.33 3.39 21.19
CA TRP A 4 35.84 4.12 20.03
C TRP A 4 35.49 3.16 18.88
N ILE A 5 36.32 2.13 18.67
CA ILE A 5 36.06 1.08 17.67
C ILE A 5 34.80 0.29 18.06
N ASP A 6 34.60 -0.01 19.34
CA ASP A 6 33.38 -0.63 19.85
C ASP A 6 32.15 0.24 19.55
N TRP A 7 32.21 1.52 19.91
CA TRP A 7 31.13 2.47 19.62
C TRP A 7 30.80 2.54 18.13
N TYR A 8 31.82 2.65 17.28
CA TYR A 8 31.63 2.75 15.83
C TYR A 8 31.04 1.45 15.24
N ALA A 9 31.56 0.28 15.66
CA ALA A 9 31.07 -1.02 15.20
C ALA A 9 29.62 -1.26 15.59
N VAL A 10 29.22 -0.93 16.82
CA VAL A 10 27.83 -1.09 17.26
C VAL A 10 26.88 -0.19 16.46
N ASN A 11 27.24 1.07 16.23
CA ASN A 11 26.38 1.99 15.47
C ASN A 11 26.24 1.57 13.99
N VAL A 12 27.29 1.03 13.38
CA VAL A 12 27.21 0.47 12.02
C VAL A 12 26.26 -0.73 11.99
N LEU A 13 26.36 -1.65 12.96
CA LEU A 13 25.50 -2.85 13.02
C LEU A 13 24.02 -2.52 13.24
N ILE A 14 23.70 -1.61 14.16
CA ILE A 14 22.31 -1.21 14.41
C ILE A 14 21.75 -0.26 13.33
N GLY A 15 22.60 0.23 12.41
CA GLY A 15 22.17 1.15 11.35
C GLY A 15 21.87 2.57 11.83
N ASN A 16 22.60 3.08 12.84
CA ASN A 16 22.46 4.46 13.28
C ASN A 16 23.26 5.42 12.38
N PHE A 17 22.58 6.09 11.45
CA PHE A 17 23.20 7.06 10.54
C PHE A 17 23.43 8.44 11.18
N GLU A 18 22.72 8.75 12.26
CA GLU A 18 22.82 10.05 12.90
C GLU A 18 24.09 10.17 13.77
N MET A 19 24.78 9.05 14.06
CA MET A 19 26.06 9.01 14.78
C MET A 19 27.15 9.89 14.15
N ILE A 20 27.01 10.23 12.87
CA ILE A 20 27.99 11.00 12.11
C ILE A 20 28.14 12.42 12.68
N GLU A 21 27.06 13.00 13.20
CA GLU A 21 27.06 14.38 13.69
C GLU A 21 26.35 14.60 15.03
N LYS A 22 25.60 13.63 15.55
CA LYS A 22 24.83 13.76 16.79
C LYS A 22 24.59 12.40 17.47
N ASN A 23 23.71 12.36 18.47
CA ASN A 23 23.25 11.13 19.15
C ASN A 23 24.37 10.43 19.95
N TYR A 24 25.25 11.24 20.54
CA TYR A 24 26.22 10.79 21.53
C TYR A 24 26.64 11.93 22.47
N TYR A 25 27.16 11.55 23.64
CA TYR A 25 27.90 12.42 24.54
C TYR A 25 29.40 12.10 24.48
N LEU A 26 30.22 13.13 24.74
CA LEU A 26 31.66 12.96 24.95
C LEU A 26 31.96 13.05 26.44
N TYR A 27 32.66 12.05 26.97
CA TYR A 27 33.11 12.01 28.35
C TYR A 27 34.65 12.05 28.40
N HIS A 28 35.21 13.02 29.11
CA HIS A 28 36.65 13.11 29.38
C HIS A 28 36.94 12.57 30.78
N ASP A 29 37.55 11.39 30.83
CA ASP A 29 38.09 10.85 32.06
C ASP A 29 39.42 11.53 32.37
N LEU A 30 39.38 12.45 33.34
CA LEU A 30 40.55 13.21 33.78
C LEU A 30 41.60 12.35 34.49
N SER A 31 41.26 11.14 34.95
CA SER A 31 42.21 10.25 35.62
C SER A 31 43.11 9.52 34.62
N THR A 32 42.59 9.22 33.43
CA THR A 32 43.33 8.56 32.35
C THR A 32 43.71 9.51 31.21
N ASP A 33 43.21 10.74 31.24
CA ASP A 33 43.29 11.76 30.19
C ASP A 33 42.78 11.23 28.84
N ARG A 34 41.65 10.52 28.87
CA ARG A 34 41.05 9.89 27.70
C ARG A 34 39.61 10.32 27.49
N TRP A 35 39.25 10.41 26.21
CA TRP A 35 37.87 10.64 25.78
C TRP A 35 37.18 9.32 25.41
N THR A 36 35.95 9.18 25.87
CA THR A 36 35.03 8.08 25.52
C THR A 36 33.74 8.66 24.94
N ILE A 37 33.14 7.94 24.00
CA ILE A 37 31.86 8.30 23.38
C ILE A 37 30.76 7.45 24.02
N LEU A 38 29.68 8.09 24.45
CA LEU A 38 28.51 7.43 25.04
C LEU A 38 27.32 7.58 24.08
N PRO A 39 26.71 6.49 23.60
CA PRO A 39 25.57 6.57 22.68
C PRO A 39 24.34 7.16 23.37
N TRP A 40 23.52 7.87 22.61
CA TRP A 40 22.26 8.47 23.04
C TRP A 40 21.27 8.40 21.87
N ASP A 41 19.97 8.32 22.12
CA ASP A 41 18.92 8.48 21.08
C ASP A 41 19.12 7.55 19.85
N VAL A 42 18.91 6.25 20.08
CA VAL A 42 19.17 5.16 19.10
C VAL A 42 17.89 4.42 18.72
N ASP A 43 16.74 5.05 18.84
CA ASP A 43 15.43 4.51 18.51
C ASP A 43 15.22 4.33 16.99
N ILE A 44 15.78 5.20 16.16
CA ILE A 44 15.77 5.08 14.70
C ILE A 44 16.92 4.18 14.23
N THR A 45 16.80 2.89 14.55
CA THR A 45 17.78 1.84 14.24
C THR A 45 17.05 0.55 13.83
N PHE A 46 17.78 -0.53 13.54
CA PHE A 46 17.21 -1.84 13.19
C PHE A 46 16.22 -1.81 12.01
N GLY A 47 16.46 -0.94 11.01
CA GLY A 47 15.65 -0.86 9.79
C GLY A 47 14.51 0.17 9.83
N LEU A 48 14.31 0.87 10.94
CA LEU A 48 13.34 1.97 11.05
C LEU A 48 13.87 3.25 10.40
N ASN A 49 13.00 3.97 9.67
CA ASN A 49 13.28 5.32 9.19
C ASN A 49 12.00 6.18 9.26
N VAL A 50 12.11 7.32 9.92
CA VAL A 50 11.02 8.30 10.10
C VAL A 50 10.52 8.93 8.79
N TRP A 51 11.24 8.73 7.68
CA TRP A 51 10.88 9.25 6.35
C TRP A 51 10.43 8.16 5.36
N GLY A 52 10.29 6.91 5.79
CA GLY A 52 9.86 5.80 4.94
C GLY A 52 8.34 5.63 4.84
N THR A 53 7.85 5.21 3.67
CA THR A 53 6.43 4.91 3.40
C THR A 53 6.01 3.47 3.74
N GLY A 54 6.86 2.70 4.43
CA GLY A 54 6.56 1.30 4.78
C GLY A 54 5.70 1.13 6.03
N VAL A 55 5.27 -0.11 6.29
CA VAL A 55 4.35 -0.45 7.39
C VAL A 55 5.00 -0.10 8.74
N GLY A 56 4.41 0.86 9.46
CA GLY A 56 4.93 1.31 10.76
C GLY A 56 6.25 2.10 10.69
N GLY A 57 6.66 2.61 9.53
CA GLY A 57 7.92 3.33 9.34
C GLY A 57 9.16 2.43 9.16
N ALA A 58 8.98 1.10 9.09
CA ALA A 58 10.03 0.18 8.65
C ALA A 58 10.09 0.23 7.11
N LEU A 59 11.29 0.38 6.54
CA LEU A 59 11.43 0.59 5.10
C LEU A 59 11.36 -0.69 4.26
N ASP A 60 11.54 -1.84 4.88
CA ASP A 60 11.51 -3.15 4.23
C ASP A 60 11.06 -4.23 5.24
N SER A 61 10.52 -5.33 4.73
CA SER A 61 10.22 -6.56 5.45
C SER A 61 11.48 -7.34 5.87
N GLU A 62 12.63 -7.02 5.27
CA GLU A 62 13.96 -7.45 5.70
C GLU A 62 14.73 -6.25 6.26
N ILE A 63 15.45 -6.40 7.38
CA ILE A 63 16.27 -5.31 7.96
C ILE A 63 17.47 -5.06 7.03
N SER A 64 17.27 -4.31 5.94
CA SER A 64 18.29 -4.09 4.92
C SER A 64 18.27 -2.64 4.45
N TRP A 65 19.04 -1.80 5.14
CA TRP A 65 19.73 -0.71 4.48
C TRP A 65 21.14 -1.19 4.15
N ASP A 66 21.59 -0.97 2.92
CA ASP A 66 23.01 -1.07 2.56
C ASP A 66 23.77 0.01 3.36
N ASN A 67 24.16 -0.30 4.60
CA ASN A 67 25.02 0.58 5.40
C ASN A 67 26.48 0.25 5.05
N PRO A 68 27.22 1.16 4.39
CA PRO A 68 28.63 0.93 4.14
C PRO A 68 29.35 0.67 5.46
N ILE A 69 30.23 -0.31 5.47
CA ILE A 69 31.06 -0.65 6.63
C ILE A 69 31.93 0.54 7.09
N ASP A 70 32.08 1.57 6.26
CA ASP A 70 32.82 2.80 6.51
C ASP A 70 31.95 4.06 6.45
N SER A 71 30.64 3.91 6.69
CA SER A 71 29.69 5.00 6.81
C SER A 71 30.18 6.13 7.72
N GLY A 72 30.11 7.36 7.23
CA GLY A 72 30.58 8.57 7.93
C GLY A 72 32.04 8.95 7.64
N THR A 73 32.78 8.18 6.86
CA THR A 73 34.05 8.65 6.24
C THR A 73 33.77 9.63 5.10
N TRP A 74 34.80 10.32 4.59
CA TRP A 74 34.64 11.18 3.41
C TRP A 74 34.16 10.41 2.18
N GLU A 75 34.68 9.19 1.97
CA GLU A 75 34.33 8.32 0.83
C GLU A 75 32.92 7.71 0.95
N SER A 76 32.39 7.62 2.18
CA SER A 76 31.04 7.11 2.46
C SER A 76 30.24 8.11 3.30
N ALA A 77 30.22 9.35 2.81
CA ALA A 77 29.42 10.41 3.38
C ALA A 77 27.92 10.11 3.28
N LYS A 78 27.13 10.70 4.19
CA LYS A 78 25.67 10.65 4.15
C LYS A 78 25.16 11.29 2.84
N TYR A 79 23.94 10.96 2.43
CA TYR A 79 23.32 11.47 1.20
C TYR A 79 23.29 13.01 1.11
N ASP A 80 23.27 13.70 2.24
CA ASP A 80 23.32 15.17 2.35
C ASP A 80 24.76 15.73 2.34
N GLY A 81 25.75 14.88 2.06
CA GLY A 81 27.16 15.22 1.92
C GLY A 81 27.94 15.27 3.24
N LYS A 82 27.31 14.94 4.37
CA LYS A 82 27.95 15.04 5.69
C LYS A 82 28.82 13.83 6.02
N TRP A 83 29.94 14.09 6.68
CA TRP A 83 30.92 13.11 7.13
C TRP A 83 31.55 13.56 8.45
N ASN A 84 32.24 12.66 9.13
CA ASN A 84 32.86 12.91 10.42
C ASN A 84 34.38 12.81 10.35
N ALA A 85 35.06 13.92 10.68
CA ALA A 85 36.51 14.00 10.59
C ALA A 85 37.25 13.02 11.51
N LEU A 86 36.69 12.66 12.66
CA LEU A 86 37.30 11.66 13.53
C LEU A 86 37.15 10.26 12.92
N ILE A 87 35.97 9.90 12.41
CA ILE A 87 35.74 8.62 11.73
C ILE A 87 36.71 8.47 10.55
N ASP A 88 36.78 9.49 9.69
CA ASP A 88 37.66 9.50 8.53
C ASP A 88 39.13 9.28 8.91
N ARG A 89 39.61 10.00 9.92
CA ARG A 89 40.99 9.89 10.41
C ARG A 89 41.28 8.56 11.09
N MET A 90 40.32 7.99 11.81
CA MET A 90 40.46 6.68 12.44
C MET A 90 40.49 5.56 11.40
N MET A 91 39.64 5.63 10.38
CA MET A 91 39.57 4.62 9.32
C MET A 91 40.72 4.71 8.31
N ALA A 92 41.35 5.88 8.17
CA ALA A 92 42.56 6.06 7.37
C ALA A 92 43.80 5.33 7.94
N VAL A 93 43.78 4.90 9.20
CA VAL A 93 44.88 4.13 9.82
C VAL A 93 44.66 2.63 9.57
N PRO A 94 45.49 1.94 8.76
CA PRO A 94 45.23 0.56 8.36
C PRO A 94 45.09 -0.42 9.53
N GLY A 95 45.86 -0.21 10.59
CA GLY A 95 45.76 -1.02 11.81
C GLY A 95 44.41 -0.87 12.52
N PHE A 96 43.88 0.35 12.61
CA PHE A 96 42.57 0.59 13.24
C PHE A 96 41.44 0.05 12.38
N ARG A 97 41.50 0.22 11.06
CA ARG A 97 40.52 -0.38 10.13
C ARG A 97 40.52 -1.91 10.24
N ALA A 98 41.69 -2.54 10.33
CA ALA A 98 41.79 -3.99 10.52
C ALA A 98 41.18 -4.46 11.86
N PHE A 99 41.46 -3.75 12.96
CA PHE A 99 40.84 -4.04 14.26
C PHE A 99 39.33 -3.86 14.24
N TYR A 100 38.85 -2.81 13.59
CA TYR A 100 37.43 -2.55 13.40
C TYR A 100 36.73 -3.66 12.62
N CYS A 101 37.26 -4.08 11.47
CA CYS A 101 36.69 -5.20 10.71
C CYS A 101 36.67 -6.50 11.51
N ARG A 102 37.72 -6.77 12.31
CA ARG A 102 37.73 -7.91 13.23
C ARG A 102 36.62 -7.78 14.27
N ARG A 103 36.46 -6.60 14.85
CA ARG A 103 35.47 -6.33 15.88
C ARG A 103 34.04 -6.47 15.39
N LEU A 104 33.73 -5.99 14.18
CA LEU A 104 32.45 -6.23 13.53
C LEU A 104 32.14 -7.72 13.42
N ARG A 105 33.10 -8.52 12.93
CA ARG A 105 32.93 -9.97 12.84
C ARG A 105 32.68 -10.61 14.20
N GLU A 106 33.48 -10.25 15.20
CA GLU A 106 33.29 -10.74 16.57
C GLU A 106 31.87 -10.43 17.09
N LEU A 107 31.34 -9.23 16.85
CA LEU A 107 30.00 -8.84 17.28
C LEU A 107 28.91 -9.61 16.50
N MET A 108 29.04 -9.74 15.17
CA MET A 108 28.10 -10.50 14.34
C MET A 108 28.06 -11.99 14.70
N ASP A 109 29.20 -12.58 15.07
CA ASP A 109 29.28 -13.98 15.52
C ASP A 109 28.79 -14.18 16.96
N THR A 110 28.59 -13.09 17.72
CA THR A 110 28.22 -13.15 19.15
C THR A 110 26.96 -12.33 19.43
N LEU A 111 27.10 -11.11 19.95
CA LEU A 111 26.01 -10.30 20.49
C LEU A 111 24.97 -9.87 19.44
N PHE A 112 25.38 -9.75 18.19
CA PHE A 112 24.54 -9.33 17.07
C PHE A 112 24.11 -10.52 16.19
N SER A 113 24.39 -11.75 16.60
CA SER A 113 23.86 -12.94 15.93
C SER A 113 22.35 -13.09 16.21
N PRO A 114 21.57 -13.66 15.27
CA PRO A 114 20.15 -13.94 15.51
C PRO A 114 19.90 -14.75 16.78
N ASP A 115 20.72 -15.78 17.02
CA ASP A 115 20.63 -16.66 18.20
C ASP A 115 20.79 -15.92 19.54
N HIS A 116 21.51 -14.79 19.55
CA HIS A 116 21.70 -13.99 20.76
C HIS A 116 20.73 -12.80 20.84
N LEU A 117 20.52 -12.11 19.72
CA LEU A 117 19.77 -10.85 19.68
C LEU A 117 18.26 -11.09 19.72
N PHE A 118 17.74 -12.03 18.94
CA PHE A 118 16.29 -12.23 18.81
C PHE A 118 15.62 -12.65 20.12
N PRO A 119 16.16 -13.60 20.91
CA PRO A 119 15.57 -13.91 22.21
C PRO A 119 15.50 -12.71 23.16
N ARG A 120 16.40 -11.73 23.03
CA ARG A 120 16.36 -10.50 23.83
C ARG A 120 15.29 -9.53 23.34
N ILE A 121 15.10 -9.44 22.02
CA ILE A 121 14.01 -8.67 21.40
C ILE A 121 12.66 -9.27 21.83
N ASP A 122 12.50 -10.58 21.70
CA ASP A 122 11.27 -11.28 22.09
C ASP A 122 10.97 -11.11 23.58
N ALA A 123 11.98 -11.21 24.44
CA ALA A 123 11.82 -10.99 25.88
C ALA A 123 11.43 -9.53 26.21
N ALA A 124 12.01 -8.55 25.52
CA ALA A 124 11.63 -7.14 25.69
C ALA A 124 10.19 -6.91 25.21
N PHE A 125 9.82 -7.44 24.04
CA PHE A 125 8.46 -7.37 23.50
C PHE A 125 7.45 -7.99 24.47
N ALA A 126 7.69 -9.23 24.91
CA ALA A 126 6.82 -9.93 25.85
C ALA A 126 6.65 -9.18 27.18
N TYR A 127 7.71 -8.49 27.65
CA TYR A 127 7.66 -7.68 28.86
C TYR A 127 6.80 -6.42 28.70
N ILE A 128 6.93 -5.68 27.60
CA ILE A 128 6.22 -4.42 27.39
C ILE A 128 4.80 -4.61 26.86
N ARG A 129 4.52 -5.71 26.15
CA ARG A 129 3.26 -5.93 25.42
C ARG A 129 2.00 -5.69 26.26
N PRO A 130 1.84 -6.25 27.48
CA PRO A 130 0.60 -6.02 28.25
C PRO A 130 0.40 -4.56 28.65
N TRP A 131 1.49 -3.81 28.85
CA TRP A 131 1.44 -2.40 29.18
C TRP A 131 1.16 -1.54 27.95
N ALA A 132 1.77 -1.88 26.80
CA ALA A 132 1.52 -1.22 25.54
C ALA A 132 0.07 -1.42 25.07
N GLU A 133 -0.49 -2.62 25.24
CA GLU A 133 -1.91 -2.93 24.98
C GLU A 133 -2.85 -2.18 25.94
N ALA A 134 -2.39 -1.88 27.17
CA ALA A 134 -3.12 -1.10 28.15
C ALA A 134 -2.86 0.43 28.07
N ASP A 135 -1.93 0.88 27.23
CA ASP A 135 -1.51 2.28 27.15
C ASP A 135 -2.57 3.10 26.39
N PRO A 136 -3.23 4.07 27.03
CA PRO A 136 -4.29 4.84 26.39
C PRO A 136 -3.71 5.77 25.31
N THR A 137 -4.06 5.54 24.04
CA THR A 137 -3.77 6.51 22.97
C THR A 137 -4.42 7.86 23.28
N PRO A 138 -3.66 8.97 23.33
CA PRO A 138 -4.23 10.29 23.58
C PRO A 138 -5.33 10.63 22.55
N GLY A 139 -6.55 10.91 23.03
CA GLY A 139 -7.68 11.37 22.21
C GLY A 139 -8.77 10.33 21.90
N TRP A 140 -8.64 9.08 22.36
CA TRP A 140 -9.65 8.03 22.19
C TRP A 140 -10.19 7.56 23.55
N ARG A 141 -11.41 6.99 23.57
CA ARG A 141 -11.95 6.34 24.77
C ARG A 141 -11.15 5.05 25.04
N ASN A 142 -11.06 4.62 26.32
CA ASN A 142 -10.51 3.32 26.74
C ASN A 142 -11.43 2.14 26.39
N GLU A 143 -12.04 2.20 25.22
CA GLU A 143 -12.84 1.17 24.58
C GLU A 143 -11.94 0.73 23.41
N GLY A 144 -11.72 -0.58 23.21
CA GLY A 144 -10.72 -1.10 22.26
C GLY A 144 -10.79 -0.49 20.86
N ARG A 145 -9.76 -0.72 20.04
CA ARG A 145 -9.81 -0.32 18.63
C ARG A 145 -10.97 -1.08 17.96
N PRO A 146 -11.69 -0.47 17.01
CA PRO A 146 -12.66 -1.23 16.23
C PRO A 146 -11.93 -2.36 15.47
N PRO A 147 -12.62 -3.47 15.16
CA PRO A 147 -12.01 -4.59 14.43
C PRO A 147 -11.31 -4.14 13.14
N GLN A 148 -10.19 -4.73 12.79
CA GLN A 148 -9.52 -4.48 11.51
C GLN A 148 -9.98 -5.48 10.46
N ILE A 149 -10.45 -4.99 9.32
CA ILE A 149 -10.88 -5.81 8.18
C ILE A 149 -9.84 -5.64 7.06
N THR A 150 -9.34 -6.76 6.52
CA THR A 150 -8.36 -6.74 5.41
C THR A 150 -8.57 -7.91 4.46
N GLY A 151 -8.06 -7.80 3.24
CA GLY A 151 -8.02 -8.93 2.29
C GLY A 151 -9.39 -9.41 1.81
N THR A 152 -10.41 -8.56 1.83
CA THR A 152 -11.74 -8.91 1.33
C THR A 152 -11.69 -9.23 -0.16
N ALA A 153 -12.16 -10.42 -0.51
CA ALA A 153 -12.21 -10.92 -1.89
C ALA A 153 -13.35 -11.90 -2.07
N HIS A 154 -13.76 -12.13 -3.33
CA HIS A 154 -14.74 -13.14 -3.67
C HIS A 154 -14.17 -14.19 -4.62
N THR A 155 -14.80 -15.37 -4.62
CA THR A 155 -14.51 -16.48 -5.53
C THR A 155 -15.83 -17.02 -6.08
N PRO A 156 -15.93 -17.30 -7.40
CA PRO A 156 -14.90 -17.08 -8.43
C PRO A 156 -14.66 -15.58 -8.70
N ALA A 157 -13.47 -15.21 -9.21
CA ALA A 157 -13.15 -13.81 -9.50
C ALA A 157 -14.00 -13.20 -10.64
N TRP A 158 -14.57 -14.05 -11.51
CA TRP A 158 -15.46 -13.66 -12.60
C TRP A 158 -16.72 -14.53 -12.55
N PRO A 159 -17.67 -14.23 -11.64
CA PRO A 159 -18.88 -15.03 -11.49
C PRO A 159 -19.75 -15.01 -12.73
N THR A 160 -20.29 -16.16 -13.10
CA THR A 160 -21.39 -16.31 -14.07
C THR A 160 -22.74 -16.39 -13.35
N ALA A 161 -23.82 -16.42 -14.12
CA ALA A 161 -25.17 -16.61 -13.59
C ALA A 161 -25.39 -17.99 -12.92
N HIS A 162 -24.42 -18.90 -13.07
CA HIS A 162 -24.49 -20.26 -12.54
C HIS A 162 -23.56 -20.48 -11.35
N ASP A 163 -22.74 -19.49 -11.00
CA ASP A 163 -21.78 -19.62 -9.91
C ASP A 163 -22.38 -19.21 -8.57
N ARG A 164 -22.00 -19.97 -7.53
CA ARG A 164 -22.18 -19.52 -6.15
C ARG A 164 -20.96 -18.70 -5.76
N VAL A 165 -21.19 -17.48 -5.30
CA VAL A 165 -20.11 -16.57 -4.93
C VAL A 165 -19.83 -16.65 -3.43
N THR A 166 -18.60 -16.96 -3.11
CA THR A 166 -18.07 -17.00 -1.74
C THR A 166 -17.23 -15.77 -1.50
N VAL A 167 -17.51 -15.02 -0.44
CA VAL A 167 -16.71 -13.87 0.00
C VAL A 167 -15.91 -14.28 1.23
N THR A 168 -14.62 -13.98 1.24
CA THR A 168 -13.75 -14.17 2.40
C THR A 168 -13.05 -12.87 2.78
N THR A 169 -12.74 -12.72 4.07
CA THR A 169 -12.04 -11.55 4.60
C THR A 169 -11.27 -11.92 5.87
N PHE A 170 -10.20 -11.20 6.19
CA PHE A 170 -9.51 -11.34 7.47
C PHE A 170 -10.02 -10.28 8.43
N VAL A 171 -10.47 -10.72 9.61
CA VAL A 171 -10.88 -9.83 10.69
C VAL A 171 -9.99 -10.07 11.89
N ARG A 172 -9.35 -9.01 12.38
CA ARG A 172 -8.54 -9.04 13.61
C ARG A 172 -9.12 -8.07 14.61
N ASP A 173 -9.20 -8.51 15.84
CA ASP A 173 -9.60 -7.67 16.96
C ASP A 173 -8.89 -8.13 18.23
N ASP A 174 -8.72 -7.22 19.18
CA ASP A 174 -8.09 -7.50 20.47
C ASP A 174 -9.10 -8.17 21.45
N GLY A 175 -10.39 -8.19 21.11
CA GLY A 175 -11.49 -8.77 21.89
C GLY A 175 -11.82 -10.25 21.55
N PRO A 176 -12.51 -10.96 22.47
CA PRO A 176 -12.78 -12.40 22.32
C PRO A 176 -13.98 -12.75 21.44
N ALA A 177 -14.78 -11.78 21.02
CA ALA A 177 -16.02 -12.04 20.27
C ALA A 177 -16.23 -10.98 19.17
N LEU A 178 -16.46 -11.48 17.95
CA LEU A 178 -16.68 -10.72 16.74
C LEU A 178 -17.97 -11.16 16.07
N THR A 179 -18.76 -10.19 15.63
CA THR A 179 -19.83 -10.43 14.65
C THR A 179 -19.37 -9.89 13.30
N VAL A 180 -19.15 -10.78 12.34
CA VAL A 180 -18.75 -10.42 10.98
C VAL A 180 -19.94 -10.61 10.05
N THR A 181 -20.31 -9.54 9.35
CA THR A 181 -21.49 -9.48 8.50
C THR A 181 -21.09 -9.12 7.08
N LEU A 182 -21.49 -9.96 6.13
CA LEU A 182 -21.45 -9.65 4.70
C LEU A 182 -22.79 -9.02 4.32
N TRP A 183 -22.74 -7.76 3.92
CA TRP A 183 -23.86 -7.04 3.35
C TRP A 183 -23.81 -7.16 1.84
N TYR A 184 -24.90 -7.53 1.19
CA TYR A 184 -24.95 -7.67 -0.27
C TYR A 184 -26.28 -7.17 -0.85
N ARG A 185 -26.25 -6.79 -2.13
CA ARG A 185 -27.45 -6.54 -2.93
C ARG A 185 -27.19 -6.92 -4.39
N ALA A 186 -28.25 -7.31 -5.09
CA ALA A 186 -28.20 -7.64 -6.50
C ALA A 186 -29.32 -6.94 -7.25
N TYR A 187 -29.02 -6.37 -8.41
CA TYR A 187 -29.99 -5.63 -9.24
C TYR A 187 -29.58 -5.61 -10.71
N VAL A 188 -30.52 -5.27 -11.59
CA VAL A 188 -30.22 -5.01 -13.00
C VAL A 188 -29.89 -3.52 -13.15
N TYR A 189 -28.88 -3.20 -13.95
CA TYR A 189 -28.51 -1.81 -14.20
C TYR A 189 -29.70 -0.99 -14.72
N GLY A 190 -29.80 0.26 -14.27
CA GLY A 190 -30.91 1.16 -14.58
C GLY A 190 -32.13 0.99 -13.67
N GLU A 191 -32.20 -0.09 -12.88
CA GLU A 191 -33.19 -0.22 -11.81
C GLU A 191 -32.70 0.49 -10.54
N THR A 192 -33.64 0.93 -9.70
CA THR A 192 -33.32 1.39 -8.35
C THR A 192 -32.76 0.22 -7.54
N PRO A 193 -31.52 0.28 -7.03
CA PRO A 193 -30.96 -0.82 -6.25
C PRO A 193 -31.80 -1.08 -5.00
N PRO A 194 -32.06 -2.35 -4.63
CA PRO A 194 -32.76 -2.68 -3.40
C PRO A 194 -31.88 -2.37 -2.17
N ASP A 195 -32.52 -2.42 -1.00
CA ASP A 195 -31.80 -2.37 0.29
C ASP A 195 -30.82 -3.55 0.40
N TYR A 196 -29.70 -3.31 1.09
CA TYR A 196 -28.73 -4.35 1.39
C TYR A 196 -29.37 -5.42 2.28
N GLN A 197 -29.12 -6.67 1.92
CA GLN A 197 -29.39 -7.84 2.74
C GLN A 197 -28.11 -8.25 3.45
N LEU A 198 -28.23 -9.00 4.54
CA LEU A 198 -27.09 -9.47 5.33
C LEU A 198 -27.00 -10.99 5.36
N VAL A 199 -25.78 -11.50 5.43
CA VAL A 199 -25.45 -12.86 5.80
C VAL A 199 -24.28 -12.82 6.79
N LEU A 200 -24.35 -13.62 7.85
CA LEU A 200 -23.25 -13.74 8.81
C LEU A 200 -22.10 -14.52 8.17
N MET A 201 -20.88 -14.02 8.38
CA MET A 201 -19.66 -14.73 8.02
C MET A 201 -19.20 -15.56 9.23
N ALA A 202 -18.62 -16.72 8.95
CA ALA A 202 -18.08 -17.62 9.96
C ALA A 202 -16.58 -17.87 9.71
N ASP A 203 -15.84 -18.09 10.79
CA ASP A 203 -14.48 -18.65 10.78
C ASP A 203 -14.59 -20.10 11.30
N ASP A 204 -15.11 -20.97 10.45
CA ASP A 204 -15.55 -22.33 10.79
C ASP A 204 -14.77 -23.43 10.06
N GLY A 205 -13.81 -23.06 9.22
CA GLY A 205 -13.11 -24.00 8.34
C GLY A 205 -14.01 -24.50 7.19
N ALA A 206 -15.16 -23.86 6.99
CA ALA A 206 -16.06 -24.06 5.86
C ALA A 206 -16.22 -22.73 5.10
N HIS A 207 -17.20 -22.62 4.19
CA HIS A 207 -17.44 -21.37 3.45
C HIS A 207 -16.19 -20.77 2.75
N GLY A 208 -15.21 -21.61 2.39
CA GLY A 208 -13.97 -21.20 1.72
C GLY A 208 -12.98 -20.40 2.57
N ASP A 209 -13.16 -20.34 3.89
CA ASP A 209 -12.37 -19.50 4.79
C ASP A 209 -10.99 -20.08 5.15
N GLY A 210 -10.81 -21.39 5.19
CA GLY A 210 -9.53 -22.00 5.52
C GLY A 210 -9.64 -22.95 6.72
N ALA A 211 -8.86 -22.71 7.77
CA ALA A 211 -8.94 -23.50 9.00
C ALA A 211 -9.76 -22.74 10.04
N ALA A 212 -10.57 -23.46 10.83
CA ALA A 212 -11.38 -22.81 11.85
C ALA A 212 -10.53 -22.07 12.91
N ASN A 213 -10.97 -20.85 13.25
CA ASN A 213 -10.34 -19.92 14.20
C ASN A 213 -8.95 -19.42 13.77
N ASP A 214 -8.72 -19.21 12.47
CA ASP A 214 -7.49 -18.61 11.94
C ASP A 214 -7.60 -17.09 11.66
N GLY A 215 -8.76 -16.50 11.96
CA GLY A 215 -9.08 -15.09 11.75
C GLY A 215 -9.60 -14.77 10.36
N ARG A 216 -9.76 -15.78 9.49
CA ARG A 216 -10.38 -15.64 8.18
C ARG A 216 -11.85 -16.04 8.27
N PHE A 217 -12.72 -15.14 7.84
CA PHE A 217 -14.16 -15.35 7.82
C PHE A 217 -14.62 -15.56 6.38
N GLY A 218 -15.59 -16.45 6.18
CA GLY A 218 -16.21 -16.76 4.89
C GLY A 218 -17.73 -16.74 4.94
N ALA A 219 -18.37 -16.35 3.83
CA ALA A 219 -19.79 -16.53 3.60
C ALA A 219 -20.11 -16.73 2.12
N VAL A 220 -21.15 -17.50 1.82
CA VAL A 220 -21.70 -17.62 0.46
C VAL A 220 -22.83 -16.60 0.30
N ILE A 221 -22.75 -15.75 -0.72
CA ILE A 221 -23.84 -14.83 -1.06
C ILE A 221 -25.09 -15.66 -1.41
N PRO A 222 -26.22 -15.50 -0.67
CA PRO A 222 -27.42 -16.31 -0.89
C PRO A 222 -28.27 -15.77 -2.06
N PHE A 223 -27.61 -15.40 -3.15
CA PHE A 223 -28.21 -14.98 -4.41
C PHE A 223 -27.74 -15.92 -5.51
N VAL A 224 -28.70 -16.44 -6.27
CA VAL A 224 -28.42 -17.19 -7.51
C VAL A 224 -29.00 -16.36 -8.66
N PRO A 225 -28.17 -15.83 -9.56
CA PRO A 225 -28.64 -15.05 -10.69
C PRO A 225 -29.54 -15.88 -11.60
N GLN A 226 -30.60 -15.28 -12.14
CA GLN A 226 -31.48 -15.97 -13.10
C GLN A 226 -30.96 -15.88 -14.54
N GLN A 227 -30.08 -14.90 -14.81
CA GLN A 227 -29.45 -14.62 -16.10
C GLN A 227 -28.16 -13.82 -15.88
N GLU A 228 -27.37 -13.66 -16.94
CA GLU A 228 -26.16 -12.81 -16.91
C GLU A 228 -26.53 -11.31 -16.85
N GLY A 229 -25.60 -10.50 -16.34
CA GLY A 229 -25.72 -9.03 -16.27
C GLY A 229 -26.31 -8.48 -14.98
N TYR A 230 -26.43 -9.28 -13.92
CA TYR A 230 -26.76 -8.75 -12.59
C TYR A 230 -25.55 -8.03 -12.00
N TRP A 231 -25.78 -6.82 -11.51
CA TRP A 231 -24.85 -6.10 -10.67
C TRP A 231 -24.98 -6.63 -9.26
N VAL A 232 -23.90 -7.18 -8.71
CA VAL A 232 -23.85 -7.61 -7.32
C VAL A 232 -22.83 -6.77 -6.59
N GLU A 233 -23.30 -6.03 -5.59
CA GLU A 233 -22.50 -5.19 -4.71
C GLU A 233 -22.49 -5.80 -3.32
N TYR A 234 -21.34 -5.75 -2.65
CA TYR A 234 -21.23 -6.22 -1.29
C TYR A 234 -20.17 -5.46 -0.49
N PHE A 235 -20.28 -5.51 0.83
CA PHE A 235 -19.26 -4.99 1.73
C PHE A 235 -19.26 -5.80 3.04
N VAL A 236 -18.16 -5.72 3.78
CA VAL A 236 -18.03 -6.40 5.07
C VAL A 236 -18.15 -5.39 6.20
N GLU A 237 -18.84 -5.79 7.26
CA GLU A 237 -18.90 -5.09 8.53
C GLU A 237 -18.47 -6.03 9.64
N ALA A 238 -17.64 -5.54 10.56
CA ALA A 238 -17.22 -6.28 11.74
C ALA A 238 -17.54 -5.45 12.99
N GLU A 239 -18.20 -6.08 13.95
CA GLU A 239 -18.56 -5.48 15.24
C GLU A 239 -17.96 -6.32 16.38
N ASP A 240 -17.27 -5.66 17.31
CA ASP A 240 -16.73 -6.29 18.50
C ASP A 240 -17.78 -6.37 19.64
N ALA A 241 -17.44 -7.04 20.74
CA ALA A 241 -18.31 -7.14 21.92
C ALA A 241 -18.56 -5.80 22.64
N ALA A 242 -17.76 -4.77 22.35
CA ALA A 242 -17.93 -3.42 22.88
C ALA A 242 -18.86 -2.55 22.01
N GLY A 243 -19.30 -3.07 20.85
CA GLY A 243 -20.13 -2.35 19.88
C GLY A 243 -19.33 -1.42 18.96
N MET A 244 -18.01 -1.59 18.90
CA MET A 244 -17.15 -0.87 17.95
C MET A 244 -17.25 -1.53 16.58
N VAL A 245 -17.47 -0.71 15.56
CA VAL A 245 -17.77 -1.18 14.20
C VAL A 245 -16.71 -0.71 13.22
N SER A 246 -16.25 -1.64 12.38
CA SER A 246 -15.51 -1.35 11.17
C SER A 246 -16.29 -1.78 9.94
N ARG A 247 -16.13 -1.03 8.85
CA ARG A 247 -16.80 -1.28 7.58
C ARG A 247 -15.76 -1.25 6.47
N ASP A 248 -15.59 -2.38 5.81
CA ASP A 248 -14.82 -2.48 4.58
C ASP A 248 -15.78 -2.32 3.39
N ARG A 249 -16.08 -1.05 3.09
CA ARG A 249 -16.99 -0.62 2.02
C ARG A 249 -16.22 -0.05 0.85
N PRO A 250 -16.71 -0.21 -0.39
CA PRO A 250 -16.09 0.42 -1.54
C PRO A 250 -16.03 1.95 -1.38
N GLY A 251 -14.81 2.49 -1.37
CA GLY A 251 -14.51 3.82 -1.88
C GLY A 251 -14.16 3.73 -3.36
N TRP A 252 -14.38 4.81 -4.12
CA TRP A 252 -13.87 4.91 -5.49
C TRP A 252 -12.35 5.11 -5.49
N PRO A 253 -11.58 4.56 -6.47
CA PRO A 253 -11.98 3.62 -7.52
C PRO A 253 -12.13 2.18 -6.99
N GLN A 254 -13.10 1.45 -7.55
CA GLN A 254 -13.70 0.25 -6.96
C GLN A 254 -12.73 -0.95 -6.85
N GLY A 255 -12.47 -1.39 -5.62
CA GLY A 255 -11.88 -2.71 -5.32
C GLY A 255 -12.86 -3.87 -5.56
N ASN A 256 -12.54 -5.06 -5.03
CA ASN A 256 -13.24 -6.35 -5.22
C ASN A 256 -14.74 -6.41 -4.83
N TYR A 257 -15.35 -5.31 -4.41
CA TYR A 257 -16.64 -5.21 -3.73
C TYR A 257 -17.86 -5.20 -4.66
N ARG A 258 -17.65 -5.37 -5.96
CA ARG A 258 -18.71 -5.47 -6.95
C ARG A 258 -18.30 -6.36 -8.11
N TYR A 259 -19.24 -7.13 -8.65
CA TYR A 259 -19.08 -7.84 -9.90
C TYR A 259 -20.36 -7.78 -10.73
N ILE A 260 -20.22 -8.11 -12.01
CA ILE A 260 -21.34 -8.26 -12.94
C ILE A 260 -21.33 -9.72 -13.42
N THR A 261 -22.46 -10.40 -13.28
CA THR A 261 -22.52 -11.82 -13.65
C THR A 261 -22.28 -12.00 -15.15
N GLY A 262 -21.36 -12.88 -15.50
CA GLY A 262 -21.02 -13.23 -16.89
C GLY A 262 -20.16 -12.19 -17.59
N TRP A 263 -19.70 -11.18 -16.87
CA TRP A 263 -18.82 -10.15 -17.41
C TRP A 263 -17.42 -10.26 -16.81
N GLN A 264 -16.43 -10.22 -17.69
CA GLN A 264 -15.02 -10.19 -17.33
C GLN A 264 -14.49 -8.78 -17.60
N ARG A 265 -13.89 -8.14 -16.59
CA ARG A 265 -13.23 -6.84 -16.75
C ARG A 265 -12.10 -6.98 -17.77
N LEU A 266 -12.13 -6.15 -18.80
CA LEU A 266 -11.01 -6.05 -19.74
C LEU A 266 -9.84 -5.38 -19.02
N PRO A 267 -8.59 -5.81 -19.26
CA PRO A 267 -7.38 -5.24 -18.64
C PRO A 267 -7.00 -3.90 -19.30
N LEU A 268 -7.96 -2.96 -19.30
CA LEU A 268 -7.77 -1.58 -19.72
C LEU A 268 -7.65 -0.70 -18.48
N PHE A 269 -6.71 0.23 -18.51
CA PHE A 269 -6.38 1.08 -17.37
C PHE A 269 -6.22 2.53 -17.81
N ILE A 270 -6.55 3.46 -16.92
CA ILE A 270 -6.04 4.82 -16.98
C ILE A 270 -4.62 4.76 -16.43
N ASN A 271 -3.62 4.89 -17.30
CA ASN A 271 -2.22 4.71 -16.91
C ASN A 271 -1.59 6.01 -16.40
N GLU A 272 -1.88 7.12 -17.07
CA GLU A 272 -1.35 8.45 -16.74
C GLU A 272 -2.43 9.53 -16.95
N VAL A 273 -2.36 10.59 -16.15
CA VAL A 273 -3.27 11.75 -16.22
C VAL A 273 -2.46 13.03 -16.07
N MET A 274 -2.69 13.99 -16.98
CA MET A 274 -2.11 15.32 -16.95
C MET A 274 -3.21 16.37 -17.00
N ALA A 275 -3.59 16.92 -15.84
CA ALA A 275 -4.62 17.95 -15.71
C ALA A 275 -4.08 19.41 -15.75
N LEU A 276 -2.78 19.57 -15.98
CA LEU A 276 -2.16 20.88 -16.20
C LEU A 276 -0.95 20.73 -17.11
N ASN A 277 -1.20 20.54 -18.40
CA ASN A 277 -0.13 20.57 -19.39
C ASN A 277 0.17 22.01 -19.80
N THR A 278 1.43 22.42 -19.74
CA THR A 278 1.84 23.77 -20.21
C THR A 278 3.08 23.75 -21.09
N ARG A 279 3.79 22.61 -21.13
CA ARG A 279 5.14 22.50 -21.73
C ARG A 279 5.55 21.08 -22.12
N THR A 280 4.71 20.06 -21.91
CA THR A 280 5.13 18.66 -22.07
C THR A 280 4.80 18.16 -23.47
N LEU A 281 3.76 17.34 -23.60
CA LEU A 281 3.30 16.84 -24.87
C LEU A 281 2.48 17.92 -25.59
N GLU A 282 2.58 17.94 -26.91
CA GLU A 282 1.76 18.78 -27.80
C GLU A 282 0.79 17.87 -28.55
N ASP A 283 -0.42 18.36 -28.78
CA ASP A 283 -1.37 17.71 -29.67
C ASP A 283 -1.05 17.98 -31.15
N GLU A 284 -1.93 17.50 -32.03
CA GLU A 284 -1.84 17.66 -33.48
C GLU A 284 -1.94 19.12 -33.96
N ALA A 285 -2.49 20.03 -33.14
CA ALA A 285 -2.56 21.47 -33.39
C ALA A 285 -1.34 22.25 -32.83
N GLY A 286 -0.48 21.58 -32.06
CA GLY A 286 0.67 22.18 -31.38
C GLY A 286 0.30 22.82 -30.04
N GLU A 287 -0.85 22.46 -29.46
CA GLU A 287 -1.36 22.96 -28.19
C GLU A 287 -0.94 22.03 -27.05
N HIS A 288 -0.74 22.60 -25.85
CA HIS A 288 -0.39 21.83 -24.65
C HIS A 288 -1.65 21.59 -23.83
N ASP A 289 -2.55 20.75 -24.32
CA ASP A 289 -3.78 20.41 -23.61
C ASP A 289 -3.61 19.30 -22.59
N ASP A 290 -4.58 19.24 -21.68
CA ASP A 290 -4.68 18.19 -20.67
C ASP A 290 -4.92 16.85 -21.37
N TRP A 291 -4.51 15.74 -20.77
CA TRP A 291 -4.66 14.44 -21.40
C TRP A 291 -4.76 13.30 -20.41
N VAL A 292 -5.35 12.21 -20.88
CA VAL A 292 -5.44 10.92 -20.20
C VAL A 292 -4.84 9.85 -21.10
N GLU A 293 -3.95 9.02 -20.57
CA GLU A 293 -3.44 7.84 -21.26
C GLU A 293 -4.26 6.61 -20.90
N VAL A 294 -4.76 5.90 -21.92
CA VAL A 294 -5.47 4.63 -21.73
C VAL A 294 -4.60 3.48 -22.18
N TYR A 295 -4.29 2.55 -21.29
CA TYR A 295 -3.40 1.43 -21.55
C TYR A 295 -4.14 0.10 -21.67
N ASN A 296 -3.81 -0.70 -22.69
CA ASN A 296 -4.23 -2.08 -22.81
C ASN A 296 -3.14 -3.03 -22.28
N ALA A 297 -3.29 -3.48 -21.03
CA ALA A 297 -2.38 -4.47 -20.42
C ALA A 297 -2.70 -5.92 -20.84
N GLY A 298 -3.71 -6.12 -21.68
CA GLY A 298 -4.15 -7.43 -22.14
C GLY A 298 -3.28 -8.02 -23.23
N ALA A 299 -3.48 -9.33 -23.47
CA ALA A 299 -2.83 -10.06 -24.55
C ALA A 299 -3.58 -10.00 -25.90
N VAL A 300 -4.73 -9.32 -25.94
CA VAL A 300 -5.60 -9.23 -27.11
C VAL A 300 -5.87 -7.77 -27.49
N THR A 301 -6.04 -7.53 -28.79
CA THR A 301 -6.50 -6.23 -29.29
C THR A 301 -7.92 -5.94 -28.83
N VAL A 302 -8.17 -4.74 -28.31
CA VAL A 302 -9.49 -4.28 -27.86
C VAL A 302 -10.01 -3.18 -28.78
N THR A 303 -11.27 -3.27 -29.19
CA THR A 303 -11.99 -2.17 -29.84
C THR A 303 -12.65 -1.34 -28.75
N LEU A 304 -12.42 -0.02 -28.74
CA LEU A 304 -13.05 0.90 -27.79
C LEU A 304 -14.37 1.48 -28.32
N ALA A 305 -14.85 1.03 -29.47
CA ALA A 305 -16.17 1.42 -29.94
C ALA A 305 -17.24 1.08 -28.88
N GLY A 306 -17.98 2.10 -28.44
CA GLY A 306 -18.97 2.00 -27.37
C GLY A 306 -18.41 2.22 -25.96
N PHE A 307 -17.11 2.40 -25.79
CA PHE A 307 -16.51 2.67 -24.47
C PHE A 307 -16.57 4.18 -24.21
N TYR A 308 -16.43 4.57 -22.95
CA TYR A 308 -16.57 5.95 -22.51
C TYR A 308 -15.44 6.38 -21.59
N LEU A 309 -15.10 7.66 -21.67
CA LEU A 309 -14.24 8.36 -20.72
C LEU A 309 -15.05 9.50 -20.08
N THR A 310 -14.83 9.75 -18.80
CA THR A 310 -15.50 10.83 -18.06
C THR A 310 -14.60 11.43 -16.98
N ASP A 311 -14.72 12.72 -16.76
CA ASP A 311 -14.25 13.50 -15.61
C ASP A 311 -15.34 13.65 -14.51
N ASP A 312 -16.53 13.11 -14.76
CA ASP A 312 -17.64 13.07 -13.80
C ASP A 312 -18.20 11.65 -13.70
N LEU A 313 -17.91 10.97 -12.57
CA LEU A 313 -18.37 9.60 -12.32
C LEU A 313 -19.90 9.47 -12.20
N THR A 314 -20.62 10.58 -12.06
CA THR A 314 -22.09 10.61 -12.12
C THR A 314 -22.63 10.61 -13.55
N GLU A 315 -21.77 10.90 -14.54
CA GLU A 315 -22.05 10.87 -15.97
C GLU A 315 -21.14 9.85 -16.69
N PRO A 316 -21.34 8.53 -16.49
CA PRO A 316 -20.42 7.49 -16.98
C PRO A 316 -20.31 7.37 -18.51
N THR A 317 -21.13 8.10 -19.27
CA THR A 317 -21.17 8.08 -20.73
C THR A 317 -20.83 9.43 -21.37
N LYS A 318 -20.18 10.32 -20.62
CA LYS A 318 -19.94 11.73 -20.99
C LYS A 318 -19.23 11.89 -22.34
N TRP A 319 -18.16 11.15 -22.58
CA TRP A 319 -17.49 11.12 -23.89
C TRP A 319 -17.28 9.69 -24.36
N GLY A 320 -17.79 9.36 -25.55
CA GLY A 320 -17.63 8.04 -26.16
C GLY A 320 -16.43 8.01 -27.11
N PHE A 321 -15.64 6.93 -27.03
CA PHE A 321 -14.55 6.73 -27.97
C PHE A 321 -15.06 6.63 -29.42
N PRO A 322 -14.35 7.22 -30.40
CA PRO A 322 -14.74 7.14 -31.80
C PRO A 322 -14.87 5.71 -32.32
N ALA A 323 -15.80 5.52 -33.26
CA ALA A 323 -15.91 4.27 -33.98
C ALA A 323 -14.61 3.97 -34.75
N GLY A 324 -14.00 2.82 -34.47
CA GLY A 324 -12.73 2.41 -35.09
C GLY A 324 -11.48 2.63 -34.22
N THR A 325 -11.62 3.19 -33.00
CA THR A 325 -10.53 3.22 -32.03
C THR A 325 -10.19 1.80 -31.58
N VAL A 326 -8.98 1.36 -31.88
CA VAL A 326 -8.50 -0.01 -31.61
C VAL A 326 -7.17 0.05 -30.88
N LEU A 327 -7.07 -0.61 -29.73
CA LEU A 327 -5.87 -0.69 -28.90
C LEU A 327 -5.25 -2.08 -29.04
N PRO A 328 -4.07 -2.21 -29.67
CA PRO A 328 -3.34 -3.48 -29.66
C PRO A 328 -2.89 -3.87 -28.24
N PRO A 329 -2.46 -5.13 -28.01
CA PRO A 329 -1.79 -5.52 -26.77
C PRO A 329 -0.63 -4.57 -26.46
N GLY A 330 -0.59 -4.02 -25.26
CA GLY A 330 0.42 -3.06 -24.84
C GLY A 330 0.27 -1.66 -25.45
N GLY A 331 -0.85 -1.33 -26.13
CA GLY A 331 -1.10 0.00 -26.69
C GLY A 331 -1.54 1.00 -25.62
N TYR A 332 -1.15 2.27 -25.80
CA TYR A 332 -1.34 3.36 -24.85
C TYR A 332 -1.69 4.70 -25.53
N PRO A 333 -2.86 4.86 -26.19
CA PRO A 333 -3.23 6.15 -26.77
C PRO A 333 -3.42 7.24 -25.71
N LEU A 334 -3.03 8.45 -26.08
CA LEU A 334 -3.45 9.67 -25.38
C LEU A 334 -4.83 10.11 -25.88
N VAL A 335 -5.67 10.52 -24.94
CA VAL A 335 -6.92 11.23 -25.19
C VAL A 335 -6.73 12.64 -24.65
N TRP A 336 -6.76 13.63 -25.55
CA TRP A 336 -6.69 15.04 -25.19
C TRP A 336 -8.01 15.47 -24.55
N CYS A 337 -7.94 16.13 -23.40
CA CYS A 337 -9.08 16.63 -22.64
C CYS A 337 -9.11 18.15 -22.76
N ASP A 338 -9.49 18.63 -23.95
CA ASP A 338 -9.42 20.03 -24.36
C ASP A 338 -10.81 20.69 -24.51
N ASN A 339 -11.88 19.89 -24.47
CA ASN A 339 -13.24 20.29 -24.81
C ASN A 339 -13.39 20.76 -26.28
N ASP A 340 -12.55 20.24 -27.19
CA ASP A 340 -12.56 20.54 -28.62
C ASP A 340 -12.48 19.26 -29.49
N GLY A 341 -13.63 18.63 -29.73
CA GLY A 341 -13.73 17.48 -30.65
C GLY A 341 -13.44 17.79 -32.13
N GLY A 342 -13.06 19.03 -32.48
CA GLY A 342 -12.76 19.45 -33.84
C GLY A 342 -11.35 19.12 -34.32
N GLN A 343 -10.42 18.79 -33.40
CA GLN A 343 -9.00 18.65 -33.70
C GLN A 343 -8.57 17.21 -34.02
N GLY A 344 -9.41 16.24 -33.72
CA GLY A 344 -9.13 14.85 -34.03
C GLY A 344 -10.08 13.89 -33.33
N PRO A 345 -9.96 12.60 -33.63
CA PRO A 345 -10.83 11.58 -33.04
C PRO A 345 -10.61 11.44 -31.52
N LEU A 346 -9.39 11.65 -31.01
CA LEU A 346 -9.06 11.46 -29.59
C LEU A 346 -9.01 12.77 -28.80
N HIS A 347 -9.93 13.68 -29.11
CA HIS A 347 -10.16 14.91 -28.35
C HIS A 347 -11.52 14.81 -27.63
N ALA A 348 -11.45 14.74 -26.30
CA ALA A 348 -12.58 14.59 -25.41
C ALA A 348 -13.38 15.89 -25.30
N ALA A 349 -14.69 15.76 -25.24
CA ALA A 349 -15.62 16.89 -25.08
C ALA A 349 -15.70 17.40 -23.62
N PHE A 350 -14.59 17.32 -22.89
CA PHE A 350 -14.42 17.84 -21.53
C PHE A 350 -12.96 18.23 -21.31
N LYS A 351 -12.71 19.04 -20.27
CA LYS A 351 -11.37 19.50 -19.88
C LYS A 351 -11.14 19.18 -18.41
N LEU A 352 -9.90 18.82 -18.07
CA LEU A 352 -9.57 18.44 -16.70
C LEU A 352 -9.40 19.65 -15.78
N ASN A 353 -9.80 19.49 -14.52
CA ASN A 353 -9.60 20.49 -13.48
C ASN A 353 -8.23 20.33 -12.81
N ARG A 354 -7.37 21.33 -12.99
CA ARG A 354 -6.04 21.41 -12.35
C ARG A 354 -6.06 21.31 -10.82
N ASP A 355 -7.17 21.65 -10.17
CA ASP A 355 -7.32 21.59 -8.71
C ASP A 355 -7.72 20.18 -8.23
N GLY A 356 -7.98 19.25 -9.16
CA GLY A 356 -8.26 17.84 -8.94
C GLY A 356 -9.73 17.46 -9.16
N GLU A 357 -9.95 16.29 -9.75
CA GLU A 357 -11.23 15.60 -9.91
C GLU A 357 -11.01 14.10 -10.19
N ALA A 358 -12.09 13.36 -10.45
CA ALA A 358 -12.02 11.94 -10.78
C ALA A 358 -12.10 11.73 -12.30
N VAL A 359 -11.27 10.85 -12.85
CA VAL A 359 -11.41 10.36 -14.22
C VAL A 359 -11.81 8.90 -14.17
N GLY A 360 -12.77 8.50 -15.00
CA GLY A 360 -13.23 7.11 -15.08
C GLY A 360 -13.28 6.60 -16.52
N LEU A 361 -12.87 5.35 -16.70
CA LEU A 361 -13.00 4.60 -17.95
C LEU A 361 -14.15 3.61 -17.81
N PHE A 362 -15.07 3.60 -18.78
CA PHE A 362 -16.22 2.70 -18.77
C PHE A 362 -16.29 1.90 -20.07
N GLY A 363 -16.51 0.60 -19.97
CA GLY A 363 -16.90 -0.25 -21.09
C GLY A 363 -18.42 -0.24 -21.27
N ASP A 364 -18.90 -0.72 -22.41
CA ASP A 364 -20.33 -0.92 -22.64
C ASP A 364 -20.69 -2.40 -22.60
N THR A 365 -21.84 -2.70 -22.00
CA THR A 365 -22.44 -4.02 -21.96
C THR A 365 -23.88 -3.92 -22.44
N ALA A 366 -24.51 -5.05 -22.77
CA ALA A 366 -25.94 -5.06 -23.08
C ALA A 366 -26.83 -4.52 -21.93
N GLN A 367 -26.22 -4.36 -20.75
CA GLN A 367 -26.81 -3.89 -19.50
C GLN A 367 -26.25 -2.51 -19.10
N GLY A 368 -25.68 -1.73 -20.02
CA GLY A 368 -25.21 -0.36 -19.78
C GLY A 368 -23.71 -0.24 -19.44
N PRO A 369 -23.25 0.98 -19.13
CA PRO A 369 -21.84 1.27 -18.89
C PRO A 369 -21.32 0.61 -17.62
N VAL A 370 -20.16 -0.02 -17.72
CA VAL A 370 -19.47 -0.73 -16.64
C VAL A 370 -18.10 -0.10 -16.41
N PRO A 371 -17.73 0.31 -15.18
CA PRO A 371 -16.43 0.87 -14.91
C PRO A 371 -15.34 -0.18 -15.16
N LEU A 372 -14.30 0.31 -15.82
CA LEU A 372 -13.08 -0.40 -16.16
C LEU A 372 -11.88 0.19 -15.43
N ASP A 373 -11.88 1.46 -15.03
CA ASP A 373 -10.90 2.07 -14.11
C ASP A 373 -11.46 3.36 -13.50
#